data_AF-A0A6J7ZU31-F1
#
_entry.id   AF-A0A6J7ZU31-F1
#
_cell.length_a   1.000
_cell.length_b   1.000
_cell.length_c   1.000
_cell.angle_alpha   90.00
_cell.angle_beta   90.00
_cell.angle_gamma   90.00
#
_symmetry.space_group_name_H-M   'P 1'
#
loop_
_entity.id
_entity.type
_entity.pdbx_description
1 polymer ?
#
loop_
_entity_poly.entity_id
_entity_poly.type
_entity_poly.pdbx_seq_one_letter_code
_entity_poly.pdbx_strand_id
1 'polypeptide(L)'
;MIHPKATPVACHIQVPVPLHWQDDVKASLDQDDRLGVIEPVPVGETVTWCHRMVICPKRNGKSRRTVDFQALNAHTIRETHYTQSPFHPARSVP
;
A
#
# COMPACT_ATOMS: atom_id res chain seq x y z
N MET A 1 2.17 -10.86 9.88
CA MET A 1 1.04 -11.73 10.30
C MET A 1 -0.05 -10.83 10.88
N ILE A 2 -1.32 -11.02 10.53
CA ILE A 2 -2.43 -10.26 11.15
C ILE A 2 -2.78 -10.90 12.49
N HIS A 3 -3.12 -10.09 13.50
CA HIS A 3 -3.53 -10.59 14.81
C HIS A 3 -4.76 -11.51 14.67
N PRO A 4 -4.79 -12.72 15.27
CA PRO A 4 -5.89 -13.69 15.05
C PRO A 4 -7.28 -13.19 15.45
N LYS A 5 -7.35 -12.21 16.36
CA LYS A 5 -8.58 -11.57 16.81
C LYS A 5 -8.86 -10.21 16.14
N ALA A 6 -8.17 -9.90 15.04
CA ALA A 6 -8.39 -8.65 14.32
C ALA A 6 -9.76 -8.66 13.63
N THR A 7 -10.49 -7.57 13.75
CA THR A 7 -11.72 -7.35 12.98
C THR A 7 -11.34 -6.74 11.62
N PRO A 8 -11.80 -7.31 10.50
CA PRO A 8 -11.50 -6.78 9.18
C PRO A 8 -12.11 -5.40 8.96
N VAL A 9 -11.37 -4.55 8.23
CA VAL A 9 -11.83 -3.21 7.84
C VAL A 9 -11.82 -3.10 6.32
N ALA A 10 -13.01 -2.91 5.75
CA ALA A 10 -13.19 -2.68 4.32
C ALA A 10 -13.73 -1.28 4.06
N CYS A 11 -13.06 -0.55 3.16
CA CYS A 11 -13.54 0.71 2.62
C CYS A 11 -14.17 0.48 1.24
N HIS A 12 -15.41 0.90 1.06
CA HIS A 12 -16.16 0.74 -0.20
C HIS A 12 -16.27 2.03 -1.01
N ILE A 13 -15.64 3.11 -0.55
CA ILE A 13 -15.70 4.42 -1.19
C ILE A 13 -14.31 4.72 -1.76
N GLN A 14 -14.21 4.82 -3.09
CA GLN A 14 -12.97 5.24 -3.73
C GLN A 14 -12.67 6.72 -3.49
N VAL A 15 -11.38 7.06 -3.48
CA VAL A 15 -10.92 8.45 -3.53
C VAL A 15 -10.96 8.92 -5.00
N PRO A 16 -11.54 10.10 -5.31
CA PRO A 16 -11.51 10.63 -6.67
C PRO A 16 -10.09 10.85 -7.18
N VAL A 17 -9.84 10.45 -8.42
CA VAL A 17 -8.55 10.68 -9.11
C VAL A 17 -8.63 12.00 -9.89
N PRO A 18 -7.71 12.96 -9.65
CA PRO A 18 -7.64 14.19 -10.43
C PRO A 18 -7.53 13.92 -11.93
N LEU A 19 -8.27 14.68 -12.75
CA LEU A 19 -8.43 14.43 -14.19
C LEU A 19 -7.08 14.28 -14.92
N HIS A 20 -6.14 15.18 -14.67
CA HIS A 20 -4.82 15.18 -15.31
C HIS A 20 -3.92 13.99 -14.93
N TRP A 21 -4.32 13.17 -13.95
CA TRP A 21 -3.62 11.96 -13.54
C TRP A 21 -4.35 10.67 -13.89
N GLN A 22 -5.59 10.71 -14.42
CA GLN A 22 -6.38 9.50 -14.66
C GLN A 22 -5.67 8.51 -15.59
N ASP A 23 -5.14 9.00 -16.72
CA ASP A 23 -4.45 8.16 -17.70
C ASP A 23 -3.15 7.55 -17.13
N ASP A 24 -2.35 8.36 -16.43
CA ASP A 24 -1.10 7.92 -15.79
C ASP A 24 -1.37 6.88 -14.69
N VAL A 25 -2.41 7.09 -13.89
CA VAL A 25 -2.84 6.17 -12.83
C VAL A 25 -3.32 4.84 -13.40
N LYS A 26 -4.14 4.88 -14.46
CA LYS A 26 -4.63 3.67 -15.14
C LYS A 26 -3.49 2.89 -15.77
N ALA A 27 -2.61 3.55 -16.51
CA ALA A 27 -1.45 2.92 -17.12
C ALA A 27 -0.54 2.27 -16.07
N SER A 28 -0.37 2.90 -14.91
CA SER A 28 0.41 2.33 -13.81
C SER A 28 -0.27 1.11 -13.17
N LEU A 29 -1.61 1.09 -13.02
CA LEU A 29 -2.34 -0.09 -12.55
C LEU A 29 -2.21 -1.27 -13.51
N ASP A 30 -2.38 -1.02 -14.81
CA ASP A 30 -2.27 -2.04 -15.86
C ASP A 30 -0.86 -2.60 -15.97
N GLN A 31 0.15 -1.77 -15.71
CA GLN A 31 1.53 -2.21 -15.65
C GLN A 31 1.75 -3.17 -14.48
N ASP A 32 1.25 -2.84 -13.28
CA ASP A 32 1.41 -3.70 -12.10
C ASP A 32 0.69 -5.04 -12.26
N ASP A 33 -0.51 -5.04 -12.88
CA ASP A 33 -1.25 -6.25 -13.24
C ASP A 33 -0.46 -7.12 -14.23
N ARG A 34 0.07 -6.51 -15.30
CA ARG A 34 0.92 -7.22 -16.28
C ARG A 34 2.20 -7.78 -15.67
N LEU A 35 2.78 -7.10 -14.70
CA LEU A 35 3.95 -7.55 -13.96
C LEU A 35 3.61 -8.63 -12.92
N GLY A 36 2.33 -8.86 -12.63
CA GLY A 36 1.86 -9.80 -11.60
C GLY A 36 2.10 -9.30 -10.17
N VAL A 37 2.26 -7.99 -9.97
CA VAL A 37 2.42 -7.38 -8.64
C VAL A 37 1.07 -7.28 -7.92
N ILE A 38 0.01 -7.03 -8.69
CA ILE A 38 -1.38 -7.03 -8.24
C ILE A 38 -2.22 -7.85 -9.21
N GLU A 39 -3.44 -8.18 -8.82
CA GLU A 39 -4.42 -8.84 -9.67
C GLU A 39 -5.82 -8.25 -9.42
N PRO A 40 -6.74 -8.30 -10.40
CA PRO A 40 -8.11 -7.92 -10.17
C PRO A 40 -8.80 -8.92 -9.23
N VAL A 41 -9.54 -8.39 -8.26
CA VAL A 41 -10.38 -9.23 -7.40
C VAL A 41 -11.50 -9.87 -8.24
N PRO A 42 -11.72 -11.20 -8.13
CA PRO A 42 -12.81 -11.88 -8.85
C PRO A 42 -14.18 -11.29 -8.58
N VAL A 43 -15.03 -11.27 -9.61
CA VAL A 43 -16.41 -10.81 -9.48
C VAL A 43 -17.20 -11.78 -8.58
N GLY A 44 -17.89 -11.23 -7.58
CA GLY A 44 -18.71 -12.01 -6.63
C GLY A 44 -17.98 -12.42 -5.36
N GLU A 45 -16.68 -12.15 -5.25
CA GLU A 45 -15.94 -12.40 -4.00
C GLU A 45 -16.23 -11.31 -2.96
N THR A 46 -16.48 -11.74 -1.72
CA THR A 46 -16.70 -10.80 -0.62
C THR A 46 -15.37 -10.31 -0.08
N VAL A 47 -15.04 -9.05 -0.37
CA VAL A 47 -13.81 -8.42 0.11
C VAL A 47 -13.97 -7.97 1.56
N THR A 48 -13.30 -8.67 2.48
CA THR A 48 -13.31 -8.34 3.91
C THR A 48 -12.27 -7.27 4.27
N TRP A 49 -11.16 -7.21 3.54
CA TRP A 49 -10.12 -6.19 3.68
C TRP A 49 -10.00 -5.37 2.40
N CYS A 50 -10.37 -4.09 2.47
CA CYS A 50 -10.28 -3.19 1.34
C CYS A 50 -9.81 -1.82 1.81
N HIS A 51 -8.77 -1.28 1.17
CA HIS A 51 -8.16 -0.02 1.56
C HIS A 51 -8.09 0.93 0.37
N ARG A 52 -8.18 2.23 0.66
CA ARG A 52 -8.25 3.26 -0.37
C ARG A 52 -6.88 3.45 -1.01
N MET A 53 -6.86 3.52 -2.33
CA MET A 53 -5.75 4.11 -3.07
C MET A 53 -5.76 5.62 -2.84
N VAL A 54 -4.60 6.17 -2.49
CA VAL A 54 -4.35 7.61 -2.36
C VAL A 54 -3.32 8.01 -3.40
N ILE A 55 -3.50 9.16 -4.02
CA ILE A 55 -2.59 9.66 -5.05
C ILE A 55 -1.92 10.92 -4.54
N CYS A 56 -0.60 10.95 -4.60
CA CYS A 56 0.21 12.09 -4.23
C CYS A 56 1.11 12.51 -5.40
N PRO A 57 1.41 13.81 -5.55
CA PRO A 57 2.36 14.27 -6.55
C PRO A 57 3.79 13.86 -6.18
N LYS A 58 4.57 13.41 -7.17
CA LYS A 58 6.03 13.36 -7.07
C LYS A 58 6.60 14.76 -7.30
N ARG A 59 7.86 14.97 -6.89
CA ARG A 59 8.59 16.23 -7.12
C ARG A 59 8.67 16.62 -8.61
N ASN A 60 8.62 15.64 -9.52
CA ASN A 60 8.65 15.84 -10.96
C ASN A 60 7.26 16.00 -11.60
N GLY A 61 6.20 16.19 -10.81
CA GLY A 61 4.84 16.40 -11.30
C GLY A 61 4.07 15.13 -11.70
N LYS A 62 4.73 13.97 -11.77
CA LYS A 62 4.06 12.69 -12.04
C LYS A 62 3.28 12.19 -10.82
N SER A 63 2.28 11.35 -11.05
CA SER A 63 1.51 10.75 -9.96
C SER A 63 2.32 9.69 -9.18
N ARG A 64 2.02 9.54 -7.90
CA ARG A 64 2.45 8.40 -7.06
C ARG A 64 1.21 7.80 -6.43
N ARG A 65 0.92 6.55 -6.78
CA ARG A 65 -0.13 5.75 -6.13
C ARG A 65 0.43 5.17 -4.82
N THR A 66 -0.31 5.36 -3.74
CA THR A 66 -0.09 4.72 -2.44
C THR A 66 -1.39 4.11 -1.96
N VAL A 67 -1.34 3.28 -0.92
CA VAL A 67 -2.53 2.72 -0.29
C VAL A 67 -2.52 3.11 1.18
N ASP A 68 -3.67 3.57 1.67
CA ASP A 68 -3.87 3.90 3.08
C ASP A 68 -4.04 2.62 3.91
N PHE A 69 -2.92 2.01 4.27
CA PHE A 69 -2.88 0.81 5.10
C PHE A 69 -2.90 1.10 6.60
N GLN A 70 -3.26 2.30 7.07
CA GLN A 70 -3.23 2.62 8.50
C GLN A 70 -4.08 1.64 9.34
N ALA A 71 -5.30 1.33 8.89
CA ALA A 71 -6.18 0.38 9.56
C ALA A 71 -5.60 -1.05 9.58
N LEU A 72 -5.09 -1.54 8.44
CA LEU A 72 -4.45 -2.85 8.36
C LEU A 72 -3.21 -2.95 9.27
N ASN A 73 -2.41 -1.88 9.26
CA ASN A 73 -1.17 -1.79 10.00
C ASN A 73 -1.39 -1.84 11.51
N ALA A 74 -2.52 -1.34 12.03
CA ALA A 74 -2.89 -1.42 13.43
C ALA A 74 -3.16 -2.85 13.91
N HIS A 75 -3.56 -3.75 12.99
CA HIS A 75 -3.83 -5.16 13.27
C HIS A 75 -2.67 -6.09 12.92
N THR A 76 -1.57 -5.56 12.38
CA THR A 76 -0.42 -6.36 11.97
C THR A 76 0.53 -6.57 13.15
N ILE A 77 0.87 -7.83 13.42
CA ILE A 77 1.92 -8.22 14.36
C ILE A 77 3.27 -7.84 13.75
N ARG A 78 4.09 -7.12 14.51
CA ARG A 78 5.42 -6.64 14.09
C ARG A 78 6.49 -7.21 15.01
N GLU A 79 7.61 -7.57 14.42
CA GLU A 79 8.84 -7.82 15.19
C GLU A 79 9.40 -6.49 15.68
N THR A 80 9.69 -6.41 16.97
CA THR A 80 10.31 -5.23 17.57
C THR A 80 11.82 -5.33 17.39
N HIS A 81 12.43 -4.36 16.68
CA HIS A 81 13.88 -4.26 16.48
C HIS A 81 14.56 -5.46 15.77
N TYR A 82 14.10 -5.80 14.56
CA TYR A 82 14.74 -6.85 13.75
C TYR A 82 16.19 -6.54 13.31
N THR A 83 16.63 -5.28 13.46
CA THR A 83 17.99 -4.82 13.12
C THR A 83 18.64 -4.09 14.28
N GLN A 84 19.97 -4.15 14.33
CA GLN A 84 20.76 -3.38 15.29
C GLN A 84 20.61 -1.88 15.03
N SER A 85 20.68 -1.09 16.10
CA SER A 85 20.67 0.37 16.00
C SER A 85 21.79 0.85 15.06
N PRO A 86 21.54 1.83 14.16
CA PRO A 86 22.52 2.35 13.19
C PRO A 86 23.85 2.78 13.79
N PHE A 87 23.87 3.13 15.08
CA PHE A 87 25.08 3.48 15.82
C PHE A 87 26.12 2.34 15.84
N HIS A 88 25.68 1.08 15.96
CA HIS A 88 26.61 -0.05 16.05
C HIS A 88 27.28 -0.36 14.70
N PRO A 89 26.56 -0.47 13.57
CA PRO A 89 27.18 -0.58 12.26
C PRO A 89 28.10 0.61 11.93
N ALA A 90 27.69 1.84 12.25
CA ALA A 90 28.52 3.02 11.99
C ALA A 90 29.87 2.97 12.73
N ARG A 91 29.92 2.39 13.94
CA ARG A 91 31.17 2.18 14.70
C ARG A 91 32.02 1.01 14.20
N SER A 92 31.46 0.12 13.38
CA SER A 92 32.16 -1.06 12.88
C SER A 92 32.96 -0.81 11.59
N VAL A 93 32.73 0.34 10.93
CA VAL A 93 33.49 0.75 9.75
C VAL A 93 34.83 1.37 10.20
N PRO A 94 35.99 0.83 9.76
CA PRO A 94 37.31 1.32 10.13
C PRO A 94 37.59 2.77 9.71
#